data_AF-A0A2E0X8J7-F1
#
_entry.id   AF-A0A2E0X8J7-F1
#
_cell.length_a   1.000
_cell.length_b   1.000
_cell.length_c   1.000
_cell.angle_alpha   90.00
_cell.angle_beta   90.00
_cell.angle_gamma   90.00
#
_symmetry.space_group_name_H-M   'P 1'
#
loop_
_entity.id
_entity.type
_entity.pdbx_description
1 polymer ?
#
loop_
_entity_poly.entity_id
_entity_poly.type
_entity_poly.pdbx_seq_one_letter_code
_entity_poly.pdbx_strand_id
1 'polypeptide(L)'
;MSSDQHKPTSRSVTAEPCTCGYLQRAVDDPDTPIQFDQRCGEYHFVYGDALLVIYHCPFCGGAAPPSIRESLFFHPSEDERNRLRDLFRDSRTVDDVIDKFGPPDWVSPVTRKSDEADATPPTVSFSRALVYQRLSDVADVHVDECADGQARVSLQGKRRPHRPA
;
A
#
# COMPACT_ATOMS: atom_id res chain seq x y z
N MET A 1 0.58 33.67 7.44
CA MET A 1 -0.28 32.78 6.62
C MET A 1 0.59 31.62 6.16
N SER A 2 0.54 30.50 6.86
CA SER A 2 1.33 29.31 6.50
C SER A 2 0.67 28.69 5.28
N SER A 3 1.32 28.78 4.12
CA SER A 3 0.88 28.02 2.95
C SER A 3 1.18 26.57 3.26
N ASP A 4 0.14 25.75 3.45
CA ASP A 4 0.25 24.30 3.50
C ASP A 4 0.81 23.84 2.15
N GLN A 5 2.14 23.73 2.06
CA GLN A 5 2.78 23.21 0.86
C GLN A 5 2.41 21.73 0.74
N HIS A 6 1.53 21.42 -0.20
CA HIS A 6 1.10 20.05 -0.47
C HIS A 6 2.30 19.24 -0.95
N LYS A 7 2.77 18.32 -0.10
CA LYS A 7 3.86 17.41 -0.45
C LYS A 7 3.42 16.50 -1.61
N PRO A 8 4.31 16.19 -2.58
CA PRO A 8 3.96 15.32 -3.70
C PRO A 8 3.50 13.92 -3.29
N THR A 9 3.97 13.42 -2.14
CA THR A 9 3.47 12.20 -1.50
C THR A 9 3.53 12.33 0.03
N SER A 10 2.73 11.55 0.75
CA SER A 10 2.78 11.47 2.23
C SER A 10 4.11 10.93 2.76
N ARG A 11 4.90 10.26 1.91
CA ARG A 11 6.23 9.71 2.22
C ARG A 11 7.35 10.72 1.98
N SER A 12 7.09 11.83 1.29
CA SER A 12 8.08 12.89 1.10
C SER A 12 8.26 13.71 2.38
N VAL A 13 9.50 14.03 2.72
CA VAL A 13 9.81 14.93 3.85
C VAL A 13 9.75 16.40 3.44
N THR A 14 9.80 16.70 2.13
CA THR A 14 9.76 18.05 1.55
C THR A 14 8.65 18.18 0.50
N ALA A 15 8.16 19.40 0.29
CA ALA A 15 7.32 19.74 -0.86
C ALA A 15 8.10 20.39 -2.01
N GLU A 16 9.34 20.82 -1.76
CA GLU A 16 10.19 21.46 -2.77
C GLU A 16 10.62 20.43 -3.82
N PRO A 17 10.33 20.63 -5.11
CA PRO A 17 10.65 19.66 -6.16
C PRO A 17 12.15 19.53 -6.36
N CYS A 18 12.59 18.34 -6.81
CA CYS A 18 13.95 18.14 -7.29
C CYS A 18 14.23 19.02 -8.52
N THR A 19 15.28 19.84 -8.45
CA THR A 19 15.69 20.74 -9.54
C THR A 19 17.11 20.46 -10.06
N CYS A 20 17.86 19.56 -9.43
CA CYS A 20 19.25 19.30 -9.80
C CYS A 20 19.43 18.33 -10.97
N GLY A 21 18.34 17.72 -11.45
CA GLY A 21 18.32 16.78 -12.59
C GLY A 21 19.01 15.43 -12.35
N TYR A 22 19.43 15.12 -11.11
CA TYR A 22 20.15 13.88 -10.82
C TYR A 22 19.35 12.63 -11.18
N LEU A 23 18.07 12.56 -10.82
CA LEU A 23 17.25 11.37 -11.04
C LEU A 23 17.15 11.01 -12.53
N GLN A 24 16.97 12.01 -13.40
CA GLN A 24 16.97 11.80 -14.84
C GLN A 24 18.34 11.31 -15.33
N ARG A 25 19.43 12.00 -14.94
CA ARG A 25 20.79 11.59 -15.34
C ARG A 25 21.15 10.18 -14.88
N ALA A 26 20.68 9.76 -13.70
CA ALA A 26 20.91 8.41 -13.20
C ALA A 26 20.16 7.39 -14.06
N VAL A 27 18.91 7.65 -14.43
CA VAL A 27 18.16 6.76 -15.34
C VAL A 27 18.83 6.64 -16.71
N ASP A 28 19.44 7.71 -17.19
CA ASP A 28 20.17 7.72 -18.48
C ASP A 28 21.54 7.01 -18.39
N ASP A 29 22.02 6.69 -17.19
CA ASP A 29 23.30 6.02 -16.94
C ASP A 29 23.08 4.53 -16.63
N PRO A 30 23.47 3.61 -17.54
CA PRO A 30 23.24 2.18 -17.40
C PRO A 30 24.00 1.54 -16.24
N ASP A 31 25.03 2.21 -15.70
CA ASP A 31 25.79 1.71 -14.56
C ASP A 31 25.12 2.02 -13.21
N THR A 32 24.02 2.80 -13.22
CA THR A 32 23.25 3.07 -12.02
C THR A 32 22.07 2.11 -11.88
N PRO A 33 21.71 1.72 -10.64
CA PRO A 33 20.54 0.88 -10.40
C PRO A 33 19.21 1.66 -10.43
N ILE A 34 19.19 2.92 -10.89
CA ILE A 34 17.98 3.74 -10.88
C ILE A 34 17.22 3.57 -12.18
N GLN A 35 15.93 3.21 -12.09
CA GLN A 35 15.05 3.10 -13.24
C GLN A 35 13.80 3.97 -13.04
N PHE A 36 13.20 4.41 -14.16
CA PHE A 36 11.92 5.13 -14.15
C PHE A 36 10.78 4.19 -14.59
N ASP A 37 9.82 3.96 -13.70
CA ASP A 37 8.59 3.24 -14.03
C ASP A 37 7.55 4.22 -14.60
N GLN A 38 7.45 4.24 -15.92
CA GLN A 38 6.49 5.08 -16.64
C GLN A 38 5.02 4.81 -16.26
N ARG A 39 4.70 3.61 -15.77
CA ARG A 39 3.30 3.23 -15.46
C ARG A 39 2.80 3.93 -14.21
N CYS A 40 3.68 4.21 -13.26
CA CYS A 40 3.35 4.91 -12.01
C CYS A 40 4.01 6.27 -11.87
N GLY A 41 4.89 6.67 -12.79
CA GLY A 41 5.58 7.95 -12.76
C GLY A 41 6.64 8.06 -11.66
N GLU A 42 7.27 6.94 -11.29
CA GLU A 42 8.17 6.86 -10.14
C GLU A 42 9.60 6.45 -10.53
N TYR A 43 10.56 6.88 -9.73
CA TYR A 43 11.94 6.40 -9.79
C TYR A 43 12.15 5.31 -8.75
N HIS A 44 12.80 4.22 -9.13
CA HIS A 44 13.10 3.09 -8.25
C HIS A 44 14.60 2.80 -8.24
N PHE A 45 15.13 2.43 -7.08
CA PHE A 45 16.33 1.59 -7.04
C PHE A 45 15.93 0.16 -7.36
N VAL A 46 16.63 -0.46 -8.32
CA VAL A 46 16.40 -1.82 -8.80
C VAL A 46 17.60 -2.68 -8.45
N TYR A 47 17.35 -3.76 -7.71
CA TYR A 47 18.39 -4.73 -7.35
C TYR A 47 17.85 -6.15 -7.43
N GLY A 48 18.18 -6.87 -8.50
CA GLY A 48 17.52 -8.14 -8.83
C GLY A 48 16.00 -7.92 -8.99
N ASP A 49 15.21 -8.69 -8.25
CA ASP A 49 13.75 -8.57 -8.22
C ASP A 49 13.22 -7.56 -7.18
N ALA A 50 14.11 -6.88 -6.45
CA ALA A 50 13.74 -5.90 -5.43
C ALA A 50 13.63 -4.49 -6.01
N LEU A 51 12.58 -3.78 -5.61
CA LEU A 51 12.32 -2.39 -6.00
C LEU A 51 12.17 -1.52 -4.76
N LEU A 52 12.87 -0.39 -4.71
CA LEU A 52 12.71 0.63 -3.67
C LEU A 52 12.33 1.97 -4.30
N VAL A 53 11.17 2.51 -3.94
CA VAL A 53 10.67 3.79 -4.46
C VAL A 53 11.48 4.96 -3.91
N ILE A 54 11.92 5.84 -4.80
CA ILE A 54 12.66 7.06 -4.49
C ILE A 54 11.66 8.22 -4.37
N TYR A 55 11.41 8.66 -3.13
CA TYR A 55 10.53 9.81 -2.86
C TYR A 55 11.26 11.16 -2.87
N HIS A 56 12.59 11.14 -2.73
CA HIS A 56 13.43 12.34 -2.69
C HIS A 56 14.73 12.11 -3.45
N CYS A 57 15.25 13.16 -4.07
CA CYS A 57 16.54 13.12 -4.72
C CYS A 57 17.66 12.97 -3.67
N PRO A 58 18.53 11.96 -3.76
CA PRO A 58 19.60 11.78 -2.78
C PRO A 58 20.69 12.87 -2.84
N PHE A 59 20.68 13.72 -3.88
CA PHE A 59 21.68 14.78 -4.08
C PHE A 59 21.21 16.14 -3.57
N CYS A 60 20.01 16.58 -3.98
CA CYS A 60 19.50 17.90 -3.59
C CYS A 60 18.43 17.85 -2.49
N GLY A 61 17.98 16.67 -2.08
CA GLY A 61 16.91 16.50 -1.09
C GLY A 61 15.50 16.84 -1.61
N GLY A 62 15.37 17.44 -2.80
CA GLY A 62 14.08 17.79 -3.39
C GLY A 62 13.21 16.58 -3.71
N ALA A 63 11.90 16.75 -3.65
CA ALA A 63 10.91 15.71 -3.87
C ALA A 63 10.98 15.15 -5.30
N ALA A 64 10.85 13.84 -5.43
CA ALA A 64 10.62 13.20 -6.72
C ALA A 64 9.24 13.61 -7.29
N PRO A 65 9.02 13.44 -8.60
CA PRO A 65 7.70 13.69 -9.21
C PRO A 65 6.57 12.91 -8.50
N PRO A 66 5.33 13.42 -8.54
CA PRO A 66 4.20 12.77 -7.90
C PRO A 66 3.92 11.40 -8.54
N SER A 67 3.70 10.40 -7.69
CA SER A 67 3.29 9.07 -8.12
C SER A 67 1.83 9.07 -8.56
N ILE A 68 1.53 8.41 -9.68
CA ILE A 68 0.17 8.11 -10.11
C ILE A 68 -0.24 6.68 -9.76
N ARG A 69 0.54 5.96 -8.94
CA ARG A 69 0.28 4.55 -8.59
C ARG A 69 -1.15 4.34 -8.04
N GLU A 70 -1.66 5.25 -7.22
CA GLU A 70 -3.01 5.16 -6.66
C GLU A 70 -4.09 5.12 -7.76
N SER A 71 -3.88 5.82 -8.88
CA SER A 71 -4.80 5.82 -10.02
C SER A 71 -4.92 4.45 -10.70
N LEU A 72 -3.94 3.56 -10.50
CA LEU A 72 -3.95 2.19 -11.04
C LEU A 72 -4.95 1.28 -10.31
N PHE A 73 -5.54 1.74 -9.21
CA PHE A 73 -6.47 0.97 -8.40
C PHE A 73 -7.87 1.61 -8.39
N PHE A 74 -8.88 0.78 -8.19
CA PHE A 74 -10.22 1.28 -7.90
C PHE A 74 -10.24 1.90 -6.51
N HIS A 75 -10.97 3.00 -6.38
CA HIS A 75 -11.33 3.57 -5.10
C HIS A 75 -12.80 3.22 -4.87
N PRO A 76 -13.12 2.26 -3.98
CA PRO A 76 -14.51 1.90 -3.73
C PRO A 76 -15.31 3.14 -3.33
N SER A 77 -16.56 3.26 -3.79
CA SER A 77 -17.43 4.37 -3.37
C SER A 77 -17.72 4.28 -1.88
N GLU A 78 -18.20 5.37 -1.28
CA GLU A 78 -18.64 5.33 0.12
C GLU A 78 -19.77 4.31 0.34
N ASP A 79 -20.71 4.21 -0.60
CA ASP A 79 -21.79 3.22 -0.56
C ASP A 79 -21.25 1.79 -0.56
N GLU A 80 -20.26 1.51 -1.42
CA GLU A 80 -19.65 0.18 -1.47
C GLU A 80 -18.86 -0.14 -0.20
N ARG A 81 -18.13 0.84 0.33
CA ARG A 81 -17.46 0.70 1.63
C ARG A 81 -18.45 0.44 2.76
N ASN A 82 -19.58 1.13 2.77
CA ASN A 82 -20.64 0.94 3.76
C ASN A 82 -21.28 -0.44 3.62
N ARG A 83 -21.62 -0.86 2.39
CA ARG A 83 -22.15 -2.21 2.11
C ARG A 83 -21.20 -3.30 2.60
N LEU A 84 -19.92 -3.19 2.27
CA LEU A 84 -18.90 -4.14 2.71
C LEU A 84 -18.74 -4.12 4.24
N ARG A 85 -18.65 -2.96 4.88
CA ARG A 85 -18.59 -2.88 6.34
C ARG A 85 -19.81 -3.54 7.00
N ASP A 86 -21.00 -3.32 6.44
CA ASP A 86 -22.25 -3.85 6.99
C ASP A 86 -22.34 -5.37 6.85
N LEU A 87 -21.78 -5.96 5.78
CA LEU A 87 -21.68 -7.42 5.64
C LEU A 87 -20.92 -8.07 6.80
N PHE A 88 -19.86 -7.43 7.29
CA PHE A 88 -18.99 -7.98 8.34
C PHE A 88 -19.35 -7.52 9.76
N ARG A 89 -20.42 -6.72 9.93
CA ARG A 89 -20.77 -6.09 11.22
C ARG A 89 -20.89 -7.08 12.39
N ASP A 90 -21.41 -8.27 12.13
CA ASP A 90 -21.68 -9.28 13.16
C ASP A 90 -20.57 -10.34 13.28
N SER A 91 -19.53 -10.26 12.44
CA SER A 91 -18.42 -11.22 12.45
C SER A 91 -17.32 -10.69 13.35
N ARG A 92 -17.11 -11.34 14.50
CA ARG A 92 -16.12 -10.91 15.50
C ARG A 92 -14.81 -11.65 15.39
N THR A 93 -14.85 -12.89 14.92
CA THR A 93 -13.69 -13.76 14.75
C THR A 93 -13.51 -14.18 13.29
N VAL A 94 -12.34 -14.73 12.97
CA VAL A 94 -12.06 -15.27 11.63
C VAL A 94 -12.96 -16.47 11.34
N ASP A 95 -13.28 -17.28 12.34
CA ASP A 95 -14.17 -18.42 12.17
C ASP A 95 -15.61 -17.96 11.88
N ASP A 96 -16.10 -16.90 12.54
CA ASP A 96 -17.41 -16.30 12.20
C ASP A 96 -17.49 -15.85 10.73
N VAL A 97 -16.37 -15.35 10.20
CA VAL A 97 -16.26 -14.94 8.80
C VAL A 97 -16.31 -16.15 7.87
N ILE A 98 -15.57 -17.21 8.18
CA ILE A 98 -15.56 -18.45 7.38
C ILE A 98 -16.94 -19.11 7.41
N ASP A 99 -17.58 -19.20 8.57
CA ASP A 99 -18.91 -19.79 8.73
C ASP A 99 -19.97 -19.00 7.94
N LYS A 100 -19.82 -17.67 7.88
CA LYS A 100 -20.77 -16.79 7.19
C LYS A 100 -20.58 -16.73 5.68
N PHE A 101 -19.33 -16.65 5.20
CA PHE A 101 -19.01 -16.38 3.79
C PHE A 101 -18.39 -17.57 3.06
N GLY A 102 -18.11 -18.67 3.77
CA GLY A 102 -17.38 -19.80 3.26
C GLY A 102 -15.87 -19.58 3.22
N PRO A 103 -15.13 -20.51 2.61
CA PRO A 103 -13.68 -20.42 2.52
C PRO A 103 -13.26 -19.17 1.72
N PRO A 104 -12.13 -18.52 2.07
CA PRO A 104 -11.61 -17.40 1.31
C PRO A 104 -11.03 -17.85 -0.03
N ASP A 105 -10.85 -16.89 -0.93
CA ASP A 105 -10.19 -17.14 -2.22
C ASP A 105 -8.69 -17.44 -2.03
N TRP A 106 -8.04 -16.80 -1.05
CA TRP A 106 -6.69 -17.15 -0.61
C TRP A 106 -6.42 -16.75 0.84
N VAL A 107 -5.37 -17.32 1.42
CA VAL A 107 -4.90 -17.03 2.78
C VAL A 107 -3.46 -16.50 2.72
N SER A 108 -3.25 -15.31 3.27
CA SER A 108 -1.92 -14.69 3.39
C SER A 108 -1.33 -14.96 4.77
N PRO A 109 -0.04 -15.31 4.88
CA PRO A 109 0.67 -15.08 6.13
C PRO A 109 0.76 -13.57 6.36
N VAL A 110 0.52 -13.14 7.60
CA VAL A 110 0.70 -11.76 8.03
C VAL A 110 1.59 -11.77 9.27
N THR A 111 2.53 -10.83 9.29
CA THR A 111 3.41 -10.62 10.42
C THR A 111 3.08 -9.28 11.04
N ARG A 112 2.75 -9.26 12.34
CA ARG A 112 2.65 -8.03 13.11
C ARG A 112 3.84 -7.90 14.03
N LYS A 113 4.42 -6.71 14.06
CA LYS A 113 5.43 -6.31 15.02
C LYS A 113 4.75 -5.37 16.01
N SER A 114 4.86 -5.65 17.31
CA SER A 114 4.45 -4.68 18.33
C SER A 114 5.40 -3.48 18.29
N ASP A 115 4.92 -2.33 18.74
CA ASP A 115 5.79 -1.17 18.91
C ASP A 115 6.90 -1.49 19.92
N GLU A 116 8.04 -0.84 19.72
CA GLU A 116 9.16 -0.85 20.65
C GLU A 116 8.87 0.14 21.78
N ALA A 117 8.99 -0.31 23.02
CA ALA A 117 8.86 0.53 24.21
C ALA A 117 10.16 0.44 25.02
N ASP A 118 10.49 1.49 25.77
CA ASP A 118 11.79 1.68 26.47
C ASP A 118 12.28 0.47 27.30
N ALA A 119 11.38 -0.42 27.72
CA ALA A 119 11.70 -1.61 28.52
C ALA A 119 11.17 -2.93 27.93
N THR A 120 10.63 -2.94 26.72
CA THR A 120 10.02 -4.15 26.12
C THR A 120 10.44 -4.28 24.67
N PRO A 121 11.18 -5.35 24.31
CA PRO A 121 11.56 -5.58 22.92
C PRO A 121 10.30 -5.82 22.09
N PRO A 122 10.31 -5.41 20.82
CA PRO A 122 9.18 -5.63 19.94
C PRO A 122 8.95 -7.13 19.75
N THR A 123 7.72 -7.56 19.97
CA THR A 123 7.31 -8.95 19.73
C THR A 123 6.79 -9.08 18.31
N VAL A 124 7.22 -10.14 17.64
CA VAL A 124 6.71 -10.51 16.31
C VAL A 124 5.66 -11.59 16.50
N SER A 125 4.42 -11.31 16.12
CA SER A 125 3.35 -12.31 16.03
C SER A 125 3.07 -12.64 14.57
N PHE A 126 2.87 -13.94 14.32
CA PHE A 126 2.42 -14.44 13.03
C PHE A 126 0.92 -14.68 13.13
N SER A 127 0.17 -14.15 12.18
CA SER A 127 -1.24 -14.43 12.01
C SER A 127 -1.54 -14.68 10.53
N ARG A 128 -2.80 -14.91 10.22
CA ARG A 128 -3.29 -15.06 8.85
C ARG A 128 -4.21 -13.91 8.48
N ALA A 129 -4.21 -13.56 7.21
CA ALA A 129 -5.26 -12.77 6.60
C ALA A 129 -6.05 -13.63 5.63
N LEU A 130 -7.37 -13.66 5.78
CA LEU A 130 -8.26 -14.22 4.77
C LEU A 130 -8.53 -13.15 3.72
N VAL A 131 -8.51 -13.51 2.45
CA VAL A 131 -8.80 -12.56 1.39
C VAL A 131 -9.95 -13.05 0.53
N TYR A 132 -10.98 -12.22 0.46
CA TYR A 132 -12.18 -12.43 -0.33
C TYR A 132 -12.19 -11.46 -1.51
N GLN A 133 -11.95 -11.99 -2.70
CA GLN A 133 -11.96 -11.26 -3.96
C GLN A 133 -13.34 -11.24 -4.59
N ARG A 134 -14.26 -12.13 -4.19
CA ARG A 134 -15.58 -12.27 -4.84
C ARG A 134 -16.69 -11.43 -4.21
N LEU A 135 -16.42 -10.76 -3.09
CA LEU A 135 -17.42 -9.96 -2.37
C LEU A 135 -17.65 -8.58 -3.00
N SER A 136 -16.75 -8.11 -3.86
CA SER A 136 -16.83 -6.82 -4.55
C SER A 136 -16.12 -6.89 -5.90
N ASP A 137 -16.63 -6.18 -6.91
CA ASP A 137 -15.96 -6.05 -8.21
C ASP A 137 -14.79 -5.05 -8.18
N VAL A 138 -14.75 -4.17 -7.18
CA VAL A 138 -13.80 -3.05 -7.12
C VAL A 138 -12.85 -3.11 -5.92
N ALA A 139 -13.10 -4.00 -4.96
CA ALA A 139 -12.27 -4.17 -3.78
C ALA A 139 -11.99 -5.65 -3.48
N ASP A 140 -10.80 -5.91 -2.96
CA ASP A 140 -10.50 -7.12 -2.21
C ASP A 140 -10.79 -6.83 -0.73
N VAL A 141 -11.44 -7.78 -0.06
CA VAL A 141 -11.70 -7.70 1.38
C VAL A 141 -10.68 -8.54 2.12
N HIS A 142 -9.91 -7.89 2.99
CA HIS A 142 -8.91 -8.53 3.82
C HIS A 142 -9.43 -8.63 5.24
N VAL A 143 -9.36 -9.83 5.81
CA VAL A 143 -9.76 -10.11 7.20
C VAL A 143 -8.55 -10.61 7.95
N ASP A 144 -7.96 -9.72 8.75
CA ASP A 144 -6.79 -10.03 9.57
C ASP A 144 -7.21 -10.61 10.92
N GLU A 145 -6.55 -11.69 11.34
CA GLU A 145 -6.66 -12.19 12.70
C GLU A 145 -5.78 -11.35 13.65
N CYS A 146 -6.42 -10.68 14.61
CA CYS A 146 -5.74 -9.91 15.65
C CYS A 146 -5.26 -10.82 16.80
N ALA A 147 -4.30 -10.33 17.58
CA ALA A 147 -3.72 -11.09 18.70
C ALA A 147 -4.72 -11.42 19.82
N ASP A 148 -5.82 -10.67 19.92
CA ASP A 148 -6.93 -10.89 20.84
C ASP A 148 -8.01 -11.85 20.28
N GLY A 149 -7.75 -12.45 19.11
CA GLY A 149 -8.68 -13.34 18.40
C GLY A 149 -9.76 -12.62 17.60
N GLN A 150 -9.76 -11.28 17.57
CA GLN A 150 -10.72 -10.52 16.79
C GLN A 150 -10.35 -10.45 15.31
N ALA A 151 -11.37 -10.48 14.44
CA ALA A 151 -11.22 -10.21 13.02
C ALA A 151 -11.22 -8.70 12.77
N ARG A 152 -10.22 -8.21 12.05
CA ARG A 152 -10.18 -6.84 11.53
C ARG A 152 -10.37 -6.84 10.03
N VAL A 153 -11.38 -6.12 9.56
CA VAL A 153 -11.65 -5.97 8.13
C VAL A 153 -10.96 -4.73 7.57
N SER A 154 -10.27 -4.91 6.45
CA SER A 154 -9.74 -3.81 5.64
C SER A 154 -10.07 -4.03 4.17
N LEU A 155 -10.10 -2.94 3.41
CA LEU A 155 -10.47 -2.94 2.00
C LEU A 155 -9.27 -2.48 1.17
N GLN A 156 -8.93 -3.25 0.15
CA GLN A 156 -7.91 -2.89 -0.82
C GLN A 156 -8.56 -2.73 -2.19
N GLY A 157 -8.32 -1.59 -2.85
CA GLY A 157 -8.81 -1.37 -4.21
C GLY A 157 -8.23 -2.38 -5.17
N LYS A 158 -9.07 -3.02 -5.98
CA LYS A 158 -8.60 -3.92 -7.04
C LYS A 158 -7.85 -3.13 -8.10
N ARG A 159 -6.85 -3.76 -8.70
CA ARG A 159 -6.12 -3.16 -9.82
C ARG A 159 -7.08 -2.95 -10.99
N ARG A 160 -7.09 -1.74 -11.55
CA ARG A 160 -7.86 -1.45 -12.76
C ARG A 160 -7.30 -2.27 -13.92
N PRO A 161 -8.16 -2.81 -14.81
CA PRO A 161 -7.68 -3.47 -16.02
C PRO A 161 -6.82 -2.49 -16.81
N HIS A 162 -5.62 -2.93 -17.18
CA HIS A 162 -4.75 -2.14 -18.03
C HIS A 162 -5.40 -2.06 -19.41
N ARG A 163 -5.92 -0.89 -19.80
CA ARG A 163 -6.24 -0.62 -21.20
C ARG A 163 -4.95 -0.18 -21.88
N PRO A 164 -4.37 -0.96 -22.81
CA PRO A 164 -3.31 -0.44 -23.66
C PRO A 164 -3.84 0.77 -24.42
N ALA A 165 -3.00 1.81 -24.52
CA ALA A 165 -3.29 3.00 -25.29
C ALA A 165 -3.31 2.70 -26.80
#